data_AF-A0A0B0H6R7-F1
#
_entry.id   AF-A0A0B0H6R7-F1
#
_cell.length_a   1.000
_cell.length_b   1.000
_cell.length_c   1.000
_cell.angle_alpha   90.00
_cell.angle_beta   90.00
_cell.angle_gamma   90.00
#
_symmetry.space_group_name_H-M   'P 1'
#
loop_
_entity.id
_entity.type
_entity.pdbx_description
1 polymer ?
#
loop_
_entity_poly.entity_id
_entity_poly.type
_entity_poly.pdbx_seq_one_letter_code
_entity_poly.pdbx_strand_id
1 'polypeptide(L)'
;MKKVINLCLTAFVLLCLNAPLAMAQEAETDTQTRYVSNSLLINMRAGEGTNYKILARLRSGTPLEIVSVNQKAGYTKVKTESGKVGYVLSRQLMDEPRTCVNPPLTEATLAQLENLSNNQIRSRFVQLTTDYTKLQERYQGATDEKNKLTQELAGIHQTASNAINIAKERTELRKQVTDLTRQLADLQQVKRDFENSHNQRWFIIGAGVLILGILFGFILPRLSFGRRQGSGGWGDL
;
A
#
# COMPACT_ATOMS: atom_id res chain seq x y z
N MET A 1 73.63 98.43 21.25
CA MET A 1 72.88 98.01 20.04
C MET A 1 72.70 96.50 19.85
N LYS A 2 73.22 95.61 20.74
CA LYS A 2 73.06 94.14 20.59
C LYS A 2 71.75 93.56 21.19
N LYS A 3 71.12 94.27 22.13
CA LYS A 3 69.90 93.79 22.81
C LYS A 3 68.60 94.02 22.02
N VAL A 4 68.58 94.98 21.10
CA VAL A 4 67.41 95.26 20.23
C VAL A 4 67.32 94.25 19.09
N ILE A 5 68.47 93.75 18.61
CA ILE A 5 68.56 92.75 17.53
C ILE A 5 68.04 91.38 18.01
N ASN A 6 68.39 90.97 19.24
CA ASN A 6 67.91 89.70 19.81
C ASN A 6 66.41 89.69 20.16
N LEU A 7 65.80 90.85 20.41
CA LEU A 7 64.37 90.96 20.69
C LEU A 7 63.52 90.90 19.41
N CYS A 8 64.09 91.32 18.27
CA CYS A 8 63.43 91.26 16.96
C CYS A 8 63.51 89.85 16.34
N LEU A 9 64.61 89.12 16.60
CA LEU A 9 64.83 87.78 16.05
C LEU A 9 63.91 86.73 16.69
N THR A 10 63.56 86.87 17.96
CA THR A 10 62.59 85.99 18.64
C THR A 10 61.14 86.28 18.29
N ALA A 11 60.81 87.52 17.92
CA ALA A 11 59.48 87.91 17.45
C ALA A 11 59.18 87.41 16.03
N PHE A 12 60.19 87.31 15.16
CA PHE A 12 60.04 86.81 13.79
C PHE A 12 59.87 85.28 13.74
N VAL A 13 60.54 84.53 14.63
CA VAL A 13 60.44 83.06 14.70
C VAL A 13 59.09 82.59 15.25
N LEU A 14 58.43 83.39 16.10
CA LEU A 14 57.10 83.08 16.66
C LEU A 14 55.93 83.37 15.71
N LEU A 15 56.14 84.13 14.62
CA LEU A 15 55.10 84.48 13.65
C LEU A 15 54.97 83.46 12.50
N CYS A 16 55.96 82.58 12.31
CA CYS A 16 55.99 81.63 11.19
C CYS A 16 55.33 80.26 11.48
N LEU A 17 54.85 80.01 12.71
CA LEU A 17 54.31 78.71 13.11
C LEU A 17 52.79 78.55 12.89
N ASN A 18 52.08 79.60 12.44
CA ASN A 18 50.61 79.60 12.30
C ASN A 18 50.14 80.11 10.93
N ALA A 19 50.51 79.41 9.85
CA ALA A 19 49.86 79.58 8.54
C ALA A 19 49.35 78.22 8.03
N PRO A 20 48.02 78.03 7.89
CA PRO A 20 47.45 76.79 7.38
C PRO A 20 47.67 76.67 5.86
N LEU A 21 48.18 75.53 5.42
CA LEU A 21 48.25 75.11 4.02
C LEU A 21 46.84 75.07 3.42
N ALA A 22 46.57 75.92 2.42
CA ALA A 22 45.42 75.77 1.54
C ALA A 22 45.75 74.70 0.49
N MET A 23 45.01 73.59 0.54
CA MET A 23 45.06 72.49 -0.42
C MET A 23 44.35 72.90 -1.71
N ALA A 24 45.01 72.72 -2.86
CA ALA A 24 44.38 72.72 -4.17
C ALA A 24 43.73 71.35 -4.40
N GLN A 25 42.45 71.34 -4.80
CA GLN A 25 41.66 70.16 -5.07
C GLN A 25 41.67 69.86 -6.58
N GLU A 26 42.31 68.75 -6.96
CA GLU A 26 42.28 68.20 -8.32
C GLU A 26 41.07 67.27 -8.48
N ALA A 27 40.46 67.30 -9.67
CA ALA A 27 39.28 66.51 -10.03
C ALA A 27 39.66 65.04 -10.29
N GLU A 28 39.05 64.11 -9.55
CA GLU A 28 39.18 62.68 -9.77
C GLU A 28 38.37 62.24 -11.00
N THR A 29 39.04 61.78 -12.04
CA THR A 29 38.43 60.92 -13.07
C THR A 29 38.27 59.53 -12.49
N ASP A 30 37.04 59.13 -12.17
CA ASP A 30 36.71 57.78 -11.70
C ASP A 30 36.90 56.76 -12.82
N THR A 31 38.12 56.23 -12.93
CA THR A 31 38.50 55.16 -13.86
C THR A 31 37.98 53.83 -13.31
N GLN A 32 36.79 53.44 -13.75
CA GLN A 32 36.19 52.15 -13.36
C GLN A 32 36.87 50.99 -14.12
N THR A 33 37.49 50.08 -13.37
CA THR A 33 38.11 48.87 -13.90
C THR A 33 37.08 47.76 -14.04
N ARG A 34 37.00 47.12 -15.22
CA ARG A 34 36.16 45.94 -15.47
C ARG A 34 36.94 44.80 -16.10
N TYR A 35 36.37 43.60 -16.03
CA TYR A 35 36.99 42.34 -16.46
C TYR A 35 36.19 41.68 -17.59
N VAL A 36 36.85 40.85 -18.39
CA VAL A 36 36.20 40.07 -19.46
C VAL A 36 35.46 38.84 -18.91
N SER A 37 34.19 38.68 -19.31
CA SER A 37 33.28 37.57 -18.96
C SER A 37 33.55 36.27 -19.74
N ASN A 38 33.01 35.17 -19.21
CA ASN A 38 33.25 33.72 -19.42
C ASN A 38 33.20 33.16 -20.86
N SER A 39 33.89 33.81 -21.79
CA SER A 39 34.21 33.28 -23.12
C SER A 39 35.72 33.34 -23.28
N LEU A 40 36.32 32.21 -23.68
CA LEU A 40 37.79 32.03 -23.67
C LEU A 40 38.53 33.17 -24.40
N LEU A 41 37.92 33.75 -25.44
CA LEU A 41 38.37 34.99 -26.10
C LEU A 41 37.18 35.88 -26.51
N ILE A 42 37.28 37.19 -26.27
CA ILE A 42 36.39 38.22 -26.80
C ILE A 42 37.10 39.08 -27.85
N ASN A 43 36.33 39.75 -28.73
CA ASN A 43 36.87 40.65 -29.74
C ASN A 43 36.69 42.12 -29.33
N MET A 44 37.78 42.87 -29.29
CA MET A 44 37.78 44.34 -29.18
C MET A 44 37.80 44.95 -30.58
N ARG A 45 36.84 45.82 -30.89
CA ARG A 45 36.62 46.39 -32.24
C ARG A 45 36.91 47.89 -32.28
N ALA A 46 37.11 48.43 -33.48
CA ALA A 46 37.38 49.84 -33.70
C ALA A 46 36.16 50.77 -33.54
N GLY A 47 34.95 50.22 -33.57
CA GLY A 47 33.70 50.98 -33.45
C GLY A 47 32.57 50.18 -32.80
N GLU A 48 31.47 50.87 -32.51
CA GLU A 48 30.28 50.35 -31.83
C GLU A 48 29.40 49.51 -32.77
N GLY A 49 29.89 48.34 -33.17
CA GLY A 49 29.16 47.43 -34.06
C GLY A 49 29.97 46.22 -34.52
N THR A 50 29.30 45.27 -35.16
CA THR A 50 29.91 44.04 -35.70
C THR A 50 30.67 44.25 -37.01
N ASN A 51 30.37 45.34 -37.73
CA ASN A 51 30.97 45.67 -39.04
C ASN A 51 32.38 46.31 -38.93
N TYR A 52 32.82 46.66 -37.72
CA TYR A 52 34.11 47.31 -37.51
C TYR A 52 35.24 46.29 -37.36
N LYS A 53 36.44 46.68 -37.82
CA LYS A 53 37.67 45.89 -37.75
C LYS A 53 37.97 45.49 -36.30
N ILE A 54 38.39 44.23 -36.10
CA ILE A 54 38.86 43.71 -34.82
C ILE A 54 40.27 44.24 -34.56
N LEU A 55 40.44 44.98 -33.47
CA LEU A 55 41.72 45.55 -33.03
C LEU A 55 42.53 44.57 -32.18
N ALA A 56 41.86 43.80 -31.32
CA ALA A 56 42.49 42.81 -30.47
C ALA A 56 41.52 41.69 -30.08
N ARG A 57 42.08 40.55 -29.67
CA ARG A 57 41.36 39.48 -28.98
C ARG A 57 41.77 39.48 -27.51
N LEU A 58 40.83 39.65 -26.60
CA LEU A 58 41.08 39.73 -25.16
C LEU A 58 40.66 38.41 -24.49
N ARG A 59 41.43 37.94 -23.52
CA ARG A 59 41.14 36.69 -22.79
C ARG A 59 40.20 36.98 -21.63
N SER A 60 39.40 35.98 -21.23
CA SER A 60 38.62 36.06 -19.98
C SER A 60 39.52 36.43 -18.80
N GLY A 61 39.10 37.39 -17.98
CA GLY A 61 39.89 37.92 -16.86
C GLY A 61 40.94 38.99 -17.20
N THR A 62 41.11 39.40 -18.46
CA THR A 62 41.95 40.57 -18.78
C THR A 62 41.35 41.84 -18.14
N PRO A 63 42.12 42.62 -17.35
CA PRO A 63 41.66 43.90 -16.80
C PRO A 63 41.54 44.96 -17.89
N LEU A 64 40.49 45.75 -17.83
CA LEU A 64 40.18 46.80 -18.80
C LEU A 64 39.74 48.07 -18.07
N GLU A 65 40.31 49.21 -18.49
CA GLU A 65 39.87 50.53 -18.03
C GLU A 65 38.69 50.99 -18.87
N ILE A 66 37.61 51.47 -18.25
CA ILE A 66 36.47 52.02 -18.98
C ILE A 66 36.70 53.50 -19.28
N VAL A 67 36.51 53.86 -20.55
CA VAL A 67 36.56 55.25 -21.01
C VAL A 67 35.15 55.82 -21.19
N SER A 68 34.23 55.05 -21.77
CA SER A 68 32.84 55.46 -21.94
C SER A 68 31.89 54.28 -22.11
N VAL A 69 30.67 54.39 -21.58
CA VAL A 69 29.64 53.36 -21.70
C VAL A 69 28.52 53.87 -22.60
N ASN A 70 28.24 53.17 -23.70
CA ASN A 70 27.09 53.46 -24.55
C ASN A 70 26.01 52.39 -24.37
N GLN A 71 25.09 52.64 -23.44
CA GLN A 71 23.99 51.72 -23.11
C GLN A 71 23.04 51.48 -24.29
N LYS A 72 22.87 52.47 -25.18
CA LYS A 72 21.94 52.39 -26.33
C LYS A 72 22.47 51.47 -27.44
N ALA A 73 23.79 51.51 -27.67
CA ALA A 73 24.45 50.64 -28.66
C ALA A 73 24.86 49.28 -28.08
N GLY A 74 24.92 49.14 -26.75
CA GLY A 74 25.35 47.91 -26.07
C GLY A 74 26.87 47.68 -26.08
N TYR A 75 27.63 48.75 -26.33
CA TYR A 75 29.09 48.73 -26.38
C TYR A 75 29.70 49.64 -25.31
N THR A 76 30.81 49.19 -24.75
CA THR A 76 31.65 49.95 -23.82
C THR A 76 32.99 50.20 -24.49
N LYS A 77 33.41 51.46 -24.51
CA LYS A 77 34.74 51.87 -24.91
C LYS A 77 35.69 51.59 -23.77
N VAL A 78 36.68 50.74 -24.05
CA VAL A 78 37.66 50.25 -23.09
C VAL A 78 39.06 50.57 -23.57
N LYS A 79 39.96 50.76 -22.62
CA LYS A 79 41.39 50.89 -22.83
C LYS A 79 42.08 49.70 -22.19
N THR A 80 42.90 49.02 -22.98
CA THR A 80 43.73 47.91 -22.49
C THR A 80 45.00 48.47 -21.81
N GLU A 81 45.63 47.70 -20.92
CA GLU A 81 46.94 48.04 -20.32
C GLU A 81 48.01 48.41 -21.35
N SER A 82 47.94 47.80 -22.54
CA SER A 82 48.81 48.11 -23.69
C SER A 82 48.53 49.48 -24.35
N GLY A 83 47.63 50.29 -23.79
CA GLY A 83 47.26 51.63 -24.28
C GLY A 83 46.29 51.63 -25.46
N LYS A 84 45.89 50.47 -25.98
CA LYS A 84 44.95 50.37 -27.11
C LYS A 84 43.53 50.68 -26.67
N VAL A 85 42.85 51.55 -27.41
CA VAL A 85 41.46 51.94 -27.17
C VAL A 85 40.55 51.28 -28.20
N GLY A 86 39.48 50.65 -27.75
CA GLY A 86 38.50 50.00 -28.62
C GLY A 86 37.15 49.78 -27.92
N TYR A 87 36.23 49.15 -28.63
CA TYR A 87 34.87 48.89 -28.15
C TYR A 87 34.66 47.38 -27.94
N VAL A 88 34.07 47.05 -26.80
CA VAL A 88 33.70 45.69 -26.38
C VAL A 88 32.22 45.67 -26.02
N LEU A 89 31.54 44.54 -26.24
CA LEU A 89 30.14 44.38 -25.84
C LEU A 89 30.01 44.46 -24.31
N SER A 90 29.14 45.33 -23.81
CA SER A 90 28.99 45.54 -22.36
C SER A 90 28.55 44.28 -21.61
N ARG A 91 27.75 43.42 -22.25
CA ARG A 91 27.33 42.11 -21.70
C ARG A 91 28.49 41.13 -21.46
N GLN A 92 29.65 41.40 -22.07
CA GLN A 92 30.84 40.57 -21.95
C GLN A 92 31.83 41.16 -20.93
N LEU A 93 31.47 42.24 -20.24
CA LEU A 93 32.25 42.82 -19.15
C LEU A 93 31.61 42.44 -17.80
N MET A 94 32.44 42.26 -16.78
CA MET A 94 32.05 41.96 -15.40
C MET A 94 32.78 42.91 -14.46
N ASP A 95 32.13 43.27 -13.36
CA ASP A 95 32.72 44.18 -12.36
C ASP A 95 33.75 43.48 -11.46
N GLU A 96 33.62 42.15 -11.28
CA GLU A 96 34.53 41.35 -10.45
C GLU A 96 35.34 40.35 -11.27
N PRO A 97 36.61 40.10 -10.89
CA PRO A 97 37.42 39.07 -11.51
C PRO A 97 36.89 37.69 -11.11
N ARG A 98 36.16 37.02 -12.00
CA ARG A 98 35.88 35.58 -11.83
C ARG A 98 37.13 34.79 -12.19
N THR A 99 37.76 34.18 -11.20
CA THR A 99 38.75 33.13 -11.41
C THR A 99 38.07 32.01 -12.21
N CYS A 100 38.41 31.88 -13.48
CA CYS A 100 38.08 30.72 -14.32
C CYS A 100 38.91 29.49 -13.91
N VAL A 101 39.47 29.53 -12.71
CA VAL A 101 40.31 28.50 -12.13
C VAL A 101 39.33 27.54 -11.48
N ASN A 102 39.16 26.36 -12.07
CA ASN A 102 38.62 25.21 -11.35
C ASN A 102 39.31 25.22 -9.98
N PRO A 103 38.59 25.37 -8.85
CA PRO A 103 39.24 25.35 -7.55
C PRO A 103 40.10 24.08 -7.52
N PRO A 104 41.37 24.15 -7.06
CA PRO A 104 42.23 22.98 -7.06
C PRO A 104 41.45 21.86 -6.35
N LEU A 105 41.22 20.76 -7.05
CA LEU A 105 40.67 19.54 -6.47
C LEU A 105 41.69 19.12 -5.40
N THR A 106 41.48 19.56 -4.18
CA THR A 106 42.34 19.17 -3.07
C THR A 106 42.06 17.70 -2.79
N GLU A 107 43.10 16.92 -2.49
CA GLU A 107 42.97 15.50 -2.18
C GLU A 107 41.91 15.24 -1.09
N ALA A 108 41.78 16.19 -0.15
CA ALA A 108 40.74 16.19 0.87
C ALA A 108 39.31 16.25 0.31
N THR A 109 39.06 17.08 -0.71
CA THR A 109 37.73 17.16 -1.35
C THR A 109 37.38 15.89 -2.11
N LEU A 110 38.33 15.30 -2.84
CA LEU A 110 38.15 14.02 -3.53
C LEU A 110 37.83 12.89 -2.54
N ALA A 111 38.61 12.77 -1.47
CA ALA A 111 38.36 11.80 -0.42
C ALA A 111 36.99 12.00 0.24
N GLN A 112 36.53 13.23 0.43
CA GLN A 112 35.21 13.51 0.99
C GLN A 112 34.07 13.08 0.05
N LEU A 113 34.20 13.35 -1.25
CA LEU A 113 33.25 12.91 -2.28
C LEU A 113 33.17 11.38 -2.38
N GLU A 114 34.31 10.68 -2.35
CA GLU A 114 34.37 9.21 -2.36
C GLU A 114 33.76 8.60 -1.09
N ASN A 115 33.99 9.20 0.08
CA ASN A 115 33.39 8.73 1.31
C ASN A 115 31.87 8.90 1.31
N LEU A 116 31.35 10.02 0.78
CA LEU A 116 29.91 10.24 0.65
C LEU A 116 29.26 9.21 -0.28
N SER A 117 29.85 8.95 -1.45
CA SER A 117 29.31 7.98 -2.39
C SER A 117 29.37 6.55 -1.85
N ASN A 118 30.48 6.16 -1.21
CA ASN A 118 30.63 4.85 -0.57
C ASN A 118 29.62 4.65 0.57
N ASN A 119 29.37 5.67 1.38
CA ASN A 119 28.37 5.61 2.45
C ASN A 119 26.94 5.48 1.89
N GLN A 120 26.63 6.19 0.79
CA GLN A 120 25.34 6.04 0.11
C GLN A 120 25.17 4.61 -0.44
N ILE A 121 26.18 4.06 -1.11
CA ILE A 121 26.14 2.69 -1.65
C ILE A 121 25.94 1.67 -0.52
N ARG A 122 26.69 1.79 0.57
CA ARG A 122 26.54 0.93 1.75
C ARG A 122 25.13 1.01 2.33
N SER A 123 24.57 2.22 2.48
CA SER A 123 23.22 2.41 3.01
C SER A 123 22.16 1.76 2.11
N ARG A 124 22.29 1.89 0.78
CA ARG A 124 21.40 1.25 -0.19
C ARG A 124 21.51 -0.26 -0.18
N PHE A 125 22.72 -0.79 -0.03
CA PHE A 125 22.95 -2.23 0.07
C PHE A 125 22.29 -2.83 1.32
N VAL A 126 22.41 -2.14 2.46
CA VAL A 126 21.75 -2.55 3.71
C VAL A 126 20.22 -2.48 3.59
N GLN A 127 19.69 -1.41 2.98
CA GLN A 127 18.26 -1.27 2.71
C GLN A 127 17.75 -2.39 1.81
N LEU A 128 18.43 -2.62 0.68
CA LEU A 128 18.05 -3.66 -0.27
C LEU A 128 18.09 -5.06 0.35
N THR A 129 19.10 -5.34 1.18
CA THR A 129 19.20 -6.60 1.92
C THR A 129 18.04 -6.75 2.91
N THR A 130 17.68 -5.68 3.62
CA THR A 130 16.56 -5.65 4.58
C THR A 130 15.21 -5.81 3.89
N ASP A 131 15.02 -5.20 2.73
CA ASP A 131 13.80 -5.32 1.95
C ASP A 131 13.65 -6.73 1.37
N TYR A 132 14.76 -7.33 0.93
CA TYR A 132 14.78 -8.72 0.47
C TYR A 132 14.39 -9.70 1.58
N THR A 133 14.93 -9.54 2.79
CA THR A 133 14.58 -10.42 3.91
C THR A 133 13.13 -10.25 4.34
N LYS A 134 12.62 -9.02 4.41
CA LYS A 134 11.20 -8.75 4.69
C LYS A 134 10.28 -9.31 3.61
N LEU A 135 10.66 -9.19 2.34
CA LEU A 135 9.87 -9.72 1.23
C LEU A 135 9.82 -11.25 1.28
N GLN A 136 10.96 -11.87 1.59
CA GLN A 136 11.06 -13.32 1.76
C GLN A 136 10.18 -13.82 2.92
N GLU A 137 10.19 -13.13 4.06
CA GLU A 137 9.35 -13.45 5.22
C GLU A 137 7.85 -13.31 4.89
N ARG A 138 7.47 -12.21 4.21
CA ARG A 138 6.08 -12.01 3.76
C ARG A 138 5.63 -13.09 2.77
N TYR A 139 6.51 -13.51 1.87
CA TYR A 139 6.19 -14.56 0.90
C TYR A 139 5.94 -15.91 1.58
N GLN A 140 6.79 -16.25 2.56
CA GLN A 140 6.59 -17.46 3.37
C GLN A 140 5.31 -17.37 4.19
N GLY A 141 5.08 -16.25 4.89
CA GLY A 141 3.86 -16.04 5.67
C GLY A 141 2.58 -16.13 4.83
N ALA A 142 2.57 -15.52 3.64
CA ALA A 142 1.44 -15.61 2.72
C ALA A 142 1.21 -17.03 2.18
N THR A 143 2.30 -17.78 1.96
CA THR A 143 2.23 -19.20 1.54
C THR A 143 1.63 -20.06 2.64
N ASP A 144 2.07 -19.86 3.89
CA ASP A 144 1.56 -20.59 5.04
C ASP A 144 0.09 -20.26 5.31
N GLU A 145 -0.29 -18.98 5.21
CA GLU A 145 -1.68 -18.54 5.33
C GLU A 145 -2.55 -19.19 4.23
N LYS A 146 -2.09 -19.20 2.98
CA LYS A 146 -2.80 -19.89 1.89
C LYS A 146 -3.01 -21.37 2.20
N ASN A 147 -1.98 -22.04 2.72
CA ASN A 147 -2.04 -23.47 3.05
C ASN A 147 -3.02 -23.72 4.20
N LYS A 148 -2.98 -22.88 5.26
CA LYS A 148 -3.94 -22.95 6.38
C LYS A 148 -5.38 -22.74 5.90
N LEU A 149 -5.65 -21.69 5.13
CA LEU A 149 -7.00 -21.44 4.59
C LEU A 149 -7.47 -22.60 3.71
N THR A 150 -6.58 -23.17 2.89
CA THR A 150 -6.92 -24.33 2.05
C THR A 150 -7.28 -25.55 2.92
N GLN A 151 -6.54 -25.77 4.01
CA GLN A 151 -6.80 -26.85 4.96
C GLN A 151 -8.10 -26.64 5.76
N GLU A 152 -8.37 -25.41 6.22
CA GLU A 152 -9.62 -25.06 6.89
C GLU A 152 -10.82 -25.26 5.97
N LEU A 153 -10.72 -24.84 4.71
CA LEU A 153 -11.77 -25.02 3.72
C LEU A 153 -12.02 -26.51 3.45
N ALA A 154 -10.97 -27.32 3.34
CA ALA A 154 -11.10 -28.77 3.22
C ALA A 154 -11.79 -29.40 4.45
N GLY A 155 -11.43 -28.96 5.65
CA GLY A 155 -12.05 -29.40 6.90
C GLY A 155 -13.53 -29.02 7.01
N ILE A 156 -13.89 -27.80 6.60
CA ILE A 156 -15.29 -27.34 6.54
C ILE A 156 -16.07 -28.18 5.54
N HIS A 157 -15.52 -28.44 4.36
CA HIS A 157 -16.18 -29.26 3.34
C HIS A 157 -16.43 -30.70 3.83
N GLN A 158 -15.45 -31.30 4.51
CA GLN A 158 -15.60 -32.63 5.12
C GLN A 158 -16.66 -32.63 6.23
N THR A 159 -16.64 -31.62 7.11
CA THR A 159 -17.62 -31.48 8.20
C THR A 159 -19.03 -31.30 7.67
N ALA A 160 -19.20 -30.47 6.63
CA ALA A 160 -20.47 -30.27 5.95
C ALA A 160 -20.98 -31.56 5.30
N SER A 161 -20.09 -32.32 4.64
CA SER A 161 -20.43 -33.62 4.04
C SER A 161 -20.90 -34.63 5.09
N ASN A 162 -20.20 -34.71 6.23
CA ASN A 162 -20.59 -35.57 7.35
C ASN A 162 -21.93 -35.13 7.96
N ALA A 163 -22.17 -33.82 8.12
CA ALA A 163 -23.44 -33.30 8.61
C ALA A 163 -24.61 -33.65 7.68
N ILE A 164 -24.41 -33.62 6.35
CA ILE A 164 -25.41 -34.06 5.37
C ILE A 164 -25.69 -35.56 5.51
N ASN A 165 -24.67 -36.40 5.69
CA ASN A 165 -24.84 -37.84 5.89
C ASN A 165 -25.60 -38.15 7.19
N ILE A 166 -25.26 -37.49 8.29
CA ILE A 166 -25.98 -37.62 9.57
C ILE A 166 -27.44 -37.17 9.41
N ALA A 167 -27.71 -36.09 8.67
CA ALA A 167 -29.07 -35.66 8.40
C ALA A 167 -29.85 -36.71 7.59
N LYS A 168 -29.23 -37.31 6.58
CA LYS A 168 -29.82 -38.43 5.81
C LYS A 168 -30.11 -39.63 6.71
N GLU A 169 -29.15 -40.06 7.52
CA GLU A 169 -29.34 -41.15 8.50
C GLU A 169 -30.48 -40.86 9.47
N ARG A 170 -30.60 -39.62 9.98
CA ARG A 170 -31.73 -39.22 10.82
C ARG A 170 -33.07 -39.33 10.09
N THR A 171 -33.14 -38.95 8.81
CA THR A 171 -34.38 -39.11 8.03
C THR A 171 -34.74 -40.57 7.82
N GLU A 172 -33.74 -41.42 7.58
CA GLU A 172 -33.94 -42.85 7.36
C GLU A 172 -34.34 -43.58 8.66
N LEU A 173 -33.66 -43.30 9.77
CA LEU A 173 -34.02 -43.80 11.09
C LEU A 173 -35.43 -43.39 11.48
N ARG A 174 -35.84 -42.14 11.19
CA ARG A 174 -37.23 -41.70 11.41
C ARG A 174 -38.22 -42.49 10.59
N LYS A 175 -37.92 -42.78 9.32
CA LYS A 175 -38.78 -43.65 8.49
C LYS A 175 -38.89 -45.04 9.10
N GLN A 176 -37.78 -45.64 9.52
CA GLN A 176 -37.78 -46.95 10.18
C GLN A 176 -38.64 -46.94 11.45
N VAL A 177 -38.51 -45.92 12.30
CA VAL A 177 -39.37 -45.78 13.49
C VAL A 177 -40.84 -45.68 13.09
N THR A 178 -41.18 -44.89 12.07
CA THR A 178 -42.58 -44.81 11.61
C THR A 178 -43.09 -46.13 11.03
N ASP A 179 -42.24 -46.87 10.32
CA ASP A 179 -42.60 -48.15 9.71
C ASP A 179 -42.78 -49.24 10.76
N LEU A 180 -41.84 -49.39 11.69
CA LEU A 180 -41.99 -50.29 12.84
C LEU A 180 -43.24 -49.95 13.66
N THR A 181 -43.54 -48.66 13.87
CA THR A 181 -44.77 -48.25 14.56
C THR A 181 -46.02 -48.68 13.81
N ARG A 182 -46.05 -48.54 12.47
CA ARG A 182 -47.14 -49.05 11.63
C ARG A 182 -47.27 -50.56 11.72
N GLN A 183 -46.16 -51.30 11.67
CA GLN A 183 -46.16 -52.75 11.80
C GLN A 183 -46.71 -53.20 13.16
N LEU A 184 -46.34 -52.53 14.25
CA LEU A 184 -46.91 -52.82 15.57
C LEU A 184 -48.40 -52.51 15.64
N ALA A 185 -48.84 -51.37 15.07
CA ALA A 185 -50.25 -51.01 15.03
C ALA A 185 -51.07 -52.02 14.23
N ASP A 186 -50.55 -52.49 13.09
CA ASP A 186 -51.16 -53.50 12.23
C ASP A 186 -51.20 -54.86 12.93
N LEU A 187 -50.09 -55.32 13.51
CA LEU A 187 -50.06 -56.56 14.30
C LEU A 187 -51.01 -56.52 15.50
N GLN A 188 -51.10 -55.39 16.20
CA GLN A 188 -52.08 -55.22 17.29
C GLN A 188 -53.51 -55.19 16.77
N GLN A 189 -53.75 -54.59 15.60
CA GLN A 189 -55.06 -54.59 14.96
C GLN A 189 -55.46 -56.01 14.57
N VAL A 190 -54.59 -56.74 13.89
CA VAL A 190 -54.77 -58.15 13.55
C VAL A 190 -55.01 -58.97 14.82
N LYS A 191 -54.26 -58.74 15.91
CA LYS A 191 -54.52 -59.40 17.20
C LYS A 191 -55.94 -59.12 17.72
N ARG A 192 -56.39 -57.87 17.69
CA ARG A 192 -57.76 -57.48 18.11
C ARG A 192 -58.82 -58.09 17.19
N ASP A 193 -58.58 -58.12 15.89
CA ASP A 193 -59.49 -58.70 14.90
C ASP A 193 -59.56 -60.23 15.06
N PHE A 194 -58.44 -60.89 15.37
CA PHE A 194 -58.40 -62.31 15.73
C PHE A 194 -59.17 -62.58 17.03
N GLU A 195 -59.02 -61.76 18.07
CA GLU A 195 -59.81 -61.87 19.32
C GLU A 195 -61.32 -61.71 19.05
N ASN A 196 -61.72 -60.73 18.25
CA ASN A 196 -63.13 -60.51 17.91
C ASN A 196 -63.72 -61.64 17.05
N SER A 197 -62.91 -62.24 16.17
CA SER A 197 -63.33 -63.35 15.31
C SER A 197 -63.56 -64.66 16.08
N HIS A 198 -63.04 -64.80 17.31
CA HIS A 198 -63.29 -65.97 18.15
C HIS A 198 -64.71 -65.97 18.73
N ASN A 199 -65.24 -64.82 19.16
CA ASN A 199 -66.61 -64.74 19.72
C ASN A 199 -67.71 -64.95 18.67
N GLN A 200 -67.49 -64.51 17.42
CA GLN A 200 -68.51 -64.68 16.37
C GLN A 200 -68.72 -66.14 15.98
N ARG A 201 -67.65 -66.97 15.98
CA ARG A 201 -67.77 -68.42 15.70
C ARG A 201 -68.50 -69.15 16.82
N TRP A 202 -68.19 -68.85 18.08
CA TRP A 202 -68.91 -69.41 19.22
C TRP A 202 -70.39 -68.98 19.25
N PHE A 203 -70.70 -67.76 18.80
CA PHE A 203 -72.10 -67.31 18.65
C PHE A 203 -72.84 -68.08 17.55
N ILE A 204 -72.23 -68.29 16.38
CA ILE A 204 -72.85 -69.08 15.28
C ILE A 204 -73.07 -70.53 15.72
N ILE A 205 -72.11 -71.14 16.41
CA ILE A 205 -72.23 -72.50 16.96
C ILE A 205 -73.37 -72.54 18.01
N GLY A 206 -73.42 -71.57 18.93
CA GLY A 206 -74.49 -71.45 19.93
C GLY A 206 -75.88 -71.26 19.30
N ALA A 207 -76.00 -70.42 18.28
CA ALA A 207 -77.24 -70.21 17.53
C ALA A 207 -77.70 -71.50 16.82
N GLY A 208 -76.77 -72.26 16.23
CA GLY A 208 -77.08 -73.56 15.62
C GLY A 208 -77.63 -74.58 16.62
N VAL A 209 -77.03 -74.67 17.81
CA VAL A 209 -77.50 -75.57 18.89
C VAL A 209 -78.89 -75.17 19.37
N LEU A 210 -79.19 -73.87 19.49
CA LEU A 210 -80.51 -73.37 19.90
C LEU A 210 -81.60 -73.78 18.90
N ILE A 211 -81.34 -73.62 17.60
CA ILE A 211 -82.26 -74.03 16.53
C ILE A 211 -82.50 -75.55 16.55
N LEU A 212 -81.43 -76.34 16.69
CA LEU A 212 -81.53 -77.80 16.80
C LEU A 212 -82.32 -78.23 18.03
N GLY A 213 -82.07 -77.60 19.20
CA GLY A 213 -82.79 -77.90 20.43
C GLY A 213 -84.29 -77.61 20.32
N ILE A 214 -84.67 -76.49 19.70
CA ILE A 214 -86.07 -76.16 19.41
C ILE A 214 -86.70 -77.18 18.45
N LEU A 215 -86.00 -77.53 17.38
CA LEU A 215 -86.49 -78.50 16.39
C LEU A 215 -86.73 -79.87 17.04
N PHE A 216 -85.76 -80.37 17.81
CA PHE A 216 -85.87 -81.64 18.50
C PHE A 216 -86.92 -81.63 19.61
N GLY A 217 -86.98 -80.56 20.41
CA GLY A 217 -88.00 -80.39 21.44
C GLY A 217 -89.43 -80.35 20.89
N PHE A 218 -89.61 -79.87 19.66
CA PHE A 218 -90.91 -79.87 18.99
C PHE A 218 -91.21 -81.18 18.25
N ILE A 219 -90.20 -81.86 17.68
CA ILE A 219 -90.39 -83.08 16.87
C ILE A 219 -90.52 -84.35 17.74
N LEU A 220 -89.79 -84.46 18.85
CA LEU A 220 -89.82 -85.62 19.75
C LEU A 220 -91.19 -85.88 20.42
N PRO A 221 -91.98 -84.89 20.89
CA PRO A 221 -93.28 -85.16 21.50
C PRO A 221 -94.33 -85.67 20.50
N ARG A 222 -94.06 -85.60 19.19
CA ARG A 222 -95.00 -86.05 18.15
C ARG A 222 -94.74 -87.48 17.67
N LEU A 223 -93.63 -88.10 18.08
CA LEU A 223 -93.37 -89.51 17.80
C LEU A 223 -93.91 -90.37 18.96
N SER A 224 -95.23 -90.56 19.00
CA SER A 224 -95.84 -91.50 19.93
C SER A 224 -95.53 -92.94 19.50
N PHE A 225 -94.59 -93.61 20.18
CA PHE A 225 -94.45 -95.06 20.12
C PHE A 225 -95.65 -95.69 20.85
N GLY A 226 -96.58 -96.29 20.10
CA GLY A 226 -97.76 -96.96 20.64
C GLY A 226 -97.36 -98.16 21.51
N ARG A 227 -97.83 -98.17 22.77
CA ARG A 227 -97.72 -99.34 23.66
C ARG A 227 -98.73 -100.40 23.23
N ARG A 228 -98.28 -101.64 23.06
CA ARG A 228 -99.16 -102.82 23.02
C ARG A 228 -99.29 -103.38 24.44
N GLN A 229 -100.51 -103.32 25.00
CA GLN A 229 -100.96 -104.22 26.06
C GLN A 229 -101.73 -105.37 25.41
N GLY A 230 -101.43 -106.59 25.85
CA GLY A 230 -102.16 -107.80 25.49
C GLY A 230 -102.08 -108.78 26.67
N SER A 231 -103.24 -109.04 27.26
CA SER A 231 -103.53 -109.80 28.47
C SER A 231 -103.57 -111.32 28.26
N GLY A 232 -103.40 -112.05 29.37
CA GLY A 232 -103.79 -113.45 29.56
C GLY A 232 -102.57 -114.38 29.68
N GLY A 233 -102.36 -115.20 30.70
CA GLY A 233 -103.28 -115.74 31.71
C GLY A 233 -103.16 -117.27 31.70
N TRP A 234 -102.87 -117.82 32.88
CA TRP A 234 -102.99 -119.22 33.35
C TRP A 234 -101.84 -120.21 33.15
N GLY A 235 -101.57 -120.97 34.23
CA GLY A 235 -101.27 -122.41 34.15
C GLY A 235 -100.21 -122.93 35.13
N ASP A 236 -100.69 -123.45 36.26
CA ASP A 236 -100.11 -124.43 37.20
C ASP A 236 -98.91 -125.29 36.74
N LEU A 237 -97.92 -125.47 37.62
CA LEU A 237 -97.66 -126.65 38.48
C LEU A 237 -96.37 -126.47 39.29
#